data_AF-A0A1I5B7A9-F1
#
_entry.id   AF-A0A1I5B7A9-F1
#
_cell.length_a   1.000
_cell.length_b   1.000
_cell.length_c   1.000
_cell.angle_alpha   90.00
_cell.angle_beta   90.00
_cell.angle_gamma   90.00
#
_symmetry.space_group_name_H-M   'P 1'
#
loop_
_entity.id
_entity.type
_entity.pdbx_description
1 polymer ?
#
loop_
_entity_poly.entity_id
_entity_poly.type
_entity_poly.pdbx_seq_one_letter_code
_entity_poly.pdbx_strand_id
1 'polypeptide(L)' 'MCTTGSRLREERMNFKLTQSELADIGGIHKNTQGNYENDQKSPDSKYQVLKEIV' A
#
# COMPACT_ATOMS: atom_id res chain seq x y z
N MET A 1 1.83 4.87 -17.45
CA MET A 1 2.14 3.46 -17.16
C MET A 1 1.52 3.12 -15.81
N CYS A 2 0.86 1.97 -15.69
CA CYS A 2 0.26 1.49 -14.44
C CYS A 2 1.34 0.70 -13.68
N THR A 3 1.82 1.24 -12.55
CA THR A 3 2.84 0.61 -11.70
C THR A 3 2.18 -0.11 -10.53
N THR A 4 2.94 -0.93 -9.81
CA THR A 4 2.46 -1.59 -8.59
C THR A 4 2.07 -0.55 -7.53
N GLY A 5 2.86 0.52 -7.37
CA GLY A 5 2.55 1.61 -6.45
C GLY A 5 1.27 2.34 -6.82
N SER A 6 1.05 2.63 -8.10
CA SER A 6 -0.19 3.30 -8.54
C SER A 6 -1.43 2.44 -8.31
N ARG A 7 -1.34 1.11 -8.53
CA ARG A 7 -2.45 0.18 -8.25
C ARG A 7 -2.75 0.08 -6.75
N LEU A 8 -1.71 -0.01 -5.92
CA LEU A 8 -1.87 -0.03 -4.47
C LEU A 8 -2.55 1.24 -3.95
N ARG A 9 -2.21 2.39 -4.54
CA ARG A 9 -2.83 3.66 -4.23
C ARG A 9 -4.32 3.68 -4.65
N GLU A 10 -4.65 3.19 -5.83
CA GLU A 10 -6.04 3.06 -6.29
C GLU A 10 -6.86 2.18 -5.35
N GLU A 11 -6.37 0.99 -5.01
CA GLU A 11 -7.08 0.11 -4.07
C GLU A 11 -7.30 0.79 -2.73
N ARG A 12 -6.28 1.43 -2.14
CA ARG A 12 -6.45 2.21 -0.91
C ARG A 12 -7.58 3.24 -1.02
N MET A 13 -7.64 3.95 -2.14
CA MET A 13 -8.67 4.95 -2.40
C MET A 13 -10.06 4.32 -2.61
N ASN A 14 -10.15 3.13 -3.21
CA ASN A 14 -11.40 2.38 -3.34
C ASN A 14 -12.01 2.05 -1.96
N PHE A 15 -11.16 1.66 -1.00
CA PHE A 15 -11.57 1.41 0.38
C PHE A 15 -11.69 2.69 1.24
N LYS A 16 -11.47 3.88 0.65
CA LYS A 16 -11.50 5.19 1.34
C LYS A 16 -10.57 5.28 2.54
N LEU A 17 -9.46 4.56 2.50
CA LEU A 17 -8.46 4.55 3.57
C LEU A 17 -7.41 5.64 3.35
N THR A 18 -6.90 6.19 4.44
CA THR A 18 -5.69 7.00 4.47
C THR A 18 -4.44 6.10 4.41
N GLN A 19 -3.29 6.69 4.07
CA GLN A 19 -2.02 5.95 4.09
C GLN A 19 -1.67 5.44 5.49
N SER A 20 -2.11 6.14 6.55
CA SER A 20 -1.91 5.68 7.92
C SER A 20 -2.78 4.46 8.23
N GLU A 21 -4.08 4.51 7.91
CA GLU A 21 -4.98 3.39 8.18
C GLU A 21 -4.57 2.12 7.43
N LEU A 22 -4.19 2.24 6.14
CA LEU A 22 -3.70 1.07 5.40
C LEU A 22 -2.34 0.57 5.93
N ALA A 23 -1.49 1.47 6.42
CA ALA A 23 -0.24 1.09 7.05
C ALA A 23 -0.46 0.36 8.38
N ASP A 24 -1.41 0.82 9.20
CA ASP A 24 -1.80 0.21 10.47
C ASP A 24 -2.38 -1.19 10.26
N ILE A 25 -3.26 -1.36 9.27
CA ILE A 25 -3.76 -2.69 8.85
C ILE A 25 -2.59 -3.59 8.43
N GLY A 26 -1.57 -3.02 7.79
CA GLY A 26 -0.37 -3.75 7.38
C GLY A 26 0.70 -3.97 8.42
N GLY A 27 0.53 -3.45 9.64
CA GLY A 27 1.59 -3.47 10.65
C GLY A 27 2.88 -2.80 10.17
N ILE A 28 2.78 -1.83 9.25
CA ILE A 28 3.90 -1.06 8.73
C ILE A 28 3.74 0.41 9.10
N HIS A 29 4.80 1.19 8.94
CA HIS A 29 4.74 2.64 9.15
C HIS A 29 4.09 3.35 7.94
N LYS A 30 3.37 4.46 8.18
CA LYS A 30 2.80 5.32 7.14
C LYS A 30 3.80 5.68 6.03
N ASN A 31 5.05 6.01 6.39
CA ASN A 31 6.06 6.34 5.38
C ASN A 31 6.39 5.14 4.49
N THR A 32 6.37 3.92 5.02
CA THR A 32 6.55 2.70 4.23
C THR A 32 5.41 2.53 3.22
N GLN A 33 4.17 2.77 3.64
CA GLN A 33 3.01 2.79 2.74
C GLN A 33 3.16 3.81 1.62
N GLY A 34 3.57 5.04 1.96
CA GLY A 34 3.85 6.09 0.98
C GLY A 34 4.96 5.72 0.01
N ASN A 35 6.03 5.07 0.48
CA ASN A 35 7.13 4.63 -0.39
C ASN A 35 6.68 3.54 -1.36
N TYR A 36 5.76 2.66 -0.96
CA TYR A 36 5.19 1.64 -1.84
C TYR A 36 4.29 2.27 -2.91
N GLU A 37 3.41 3.20 -2.52
CA GLU A 37 2.51 3.88 -3.46
C GLU A 37 3.23 4.76 -4.48
N ASN A 38 4.43 5.24 -4.15
CA ASN A 38 5.25 6.08 -5.03
C ASN A 38 6.37 5.29 -5.74
N ASP A 39 6.33 3.96 -5.70
CA ASP A 39 7.34 3.06 -6.29
C ASP A 39 8.78 3.32 -5.82
N GLN A 40 8.95 4.01 -4.69
CA GLN A 40 10.27 4.29 -4.08
C GLN A 40 10.86 3.05 -3.40
N LYS A 41 9.99 2.11 -3.03
CA LYS A 41 10.39 0.82 -2.45
C LYS A 41 9.39 -0.23 -2.91
N SER A 42 9.88 -1.42 -3.23
CA SER A 42 8.99 -2.55 -3.48
C SER A 42 8.42 -3.07 -2.16
N PRO A 43 7.12 -3.45 -2.10
CA PRO A 43 6.56 -4.17 -0.97
C PRO A 43 7.43 -5.38 -0.65
N ASP A 44 7.87 -5.50 0.61
CA ASP A 44 8.62 -6.68 1.04
C ASP A 44 7.66 -7.83 1.36
N SER A 45 8.20 -9.03 1.59
CA SER A 45 7.41 -10.24 1.86
C SER A 45 6.55 -10.17 3.12
N LYS A 46 6.72 -9.16 4.00
CA LYS A 46 5.84 -8.92 5.15
C LYS A 46 4.59 -8.13 4.78
N TYR A 47 4.53 -7.54 3.60
CA TYR A 47 3.36 -6.83 3.10
C TYR A 47 2.26 -7.82 2.68
N GLN A 48 1.63 -8.47 3.66
CA GLN A 48 0.58 -9.47 3.45
C GLN A 48 -0.82 -8.88 3.22
N VAL A 49 -0.99 -7.57 3.43
CA VAL A 49 -2.30 -6.89 3.34
C VAL A 49 -2.93 -6.97 1.96
N LEU A 50 -2.11 -7.07 0.91
CA LEU A 50 -2.58 -7.11 -0.46
C LEU A 50 -3.06 -8.50 -0.91
N LYS A 51 -2.78 -9.59 -0.17
CA LYS A 51 -3.17 -10.94 -0.61
C LYS A 51 -4.67 -11.23 -0.46
N GLU A 52 -5.40 -10.41 0.28
CA GLU A 52 -6.85 -10.58 0.45
C GLU A 52 -7.68 -9.50 -0.27
N ILE A 53 -7.02 -8.51 -0.88
CA ILE A 53 -7.69 -7.36 -1.53
C ILE A 53 -7.60 -7.43 -3.07
N VAL A 54 -6.72 -8.27 -3.63
CA VAL A 54 -6.60 -8.51 -5.09
C VAL A 54 -6.91 -9.95 -5.44
#